data_AF-A0A062VIK4-F1
#
_entry.id   AF-A0A062VIK4-F1
#
_cell.length_a   1.000
_cell.length_b   1.000
_cell.length_c   1.000
_cell.angle_alpha   90.00
_cell.angle_beta   90.00
_cell.angle_gamma   90.00
#
_symmetry.space_group_name_H-M   'P 1'
#
loop_
_entity.id
_entity.type
_entity.pdbx_description
1 polymer ?
#
loop_
_entity_poly.entity_id
_entity_poly.type
_entity_poly.pdbx_seq_one_letter_code
_entity_poly.pdbx_strand_id
1 'polypeptide(L)'
;MTPTQIEQLRFALSQPRYEGWTAPPIIPGNWRNLSGDMALSTIMAICEWLEDERDIRNLAIDWSVDRARVRNLACYEDTVLVELAAHAGYGRPGLINVIVHEDGMALLNGTSAVIHELNMDLPPLLETHHQRLDYLHLFMNWVHASEGRFQPVAAQEELQARLLPEGIEVAAHADLSPFIEIEPEEETKALAHYTGTVLYGCSLFRAVMAVFPQGIVEMIDDDVLLAELPVREEGLIGPMIVSRN
;
A
#
# COMPACT_ATOMS: atom_id res chain seq x y z
N MET A 1 11.28 10.78 20.69
CA MET A 1 9.97 11.20 21.30
C MET A 1 10.09 11.56 22.79
N THR A 2 9.36 12.58 23.26
CA THR A 2 9.31 13.01 24.67
C THR A 2 8.25 12.25 25.50
N PRO A 3 8.33 12.23 26.85
CA PRO A 3 7.32 11.57 27.70
C PRO A 3 5.89 12.07 27.46
N THR A 4 5.72 13.38 27.24
CA THR A 4 4.40 13.96 26.93
C THR A 4 3.83 13.44 25.61
N GLN A 5 4.66 13.31 24.58
CA GLN A 5 4.24 12.78 23.28
C GLN A 5 3.90 11.29 23.34
N ILE A 6 4.62 10.52 24.15
CA ILE A 6 4.32 9.10 24.38
C ILE A 6 2.94 8.94 25.02
N GLU A 7 2.61 9.75 26.02
CA GLU A 7 1.27 9.72 26.65
C GLU A 7 0.17 10.18 25.69
N GLN A 8 0.45 11.17 24.82
CA GLN A 8 -0.49 11.57 23.76
C GLN A 8 -0.76 10.43 22.77
N LEU A 9 0.28 9.75 22.30
CA LEU A 9 0.14 8.60 21.41
C LEU A 9 -0.62 7.46 22.10
N ARG A 10 -0.29 7.15 23.36
CA ARG A 10 -1.00 6.14 24.16
C ARG A 10 -2.48 6.47 24.26
N PHE A 11 -2.82 7.73 24.53
CA PHE A 11 -4.20 8.20 24.57
C PHE A 11 -4.90 8.01 23.22
N ALA A 12 -4.27 8.45 22.12
CA ALA A 12 -4.81 8.32 20.77
C ALA A 12 -5.09 6.85 20.38
N LEU A 13 -4.14 5.94 20.67
CA LEU A 13 -4.31 4.50 20.43
C LEU A 13 -5.46 3.90 21.27
N SER A 14 -5.73 4.46 22.46
CA SER A 14 -6.82 4.00 23.34
C SER A 14 -8.19 4.61 22.98
N GLN A 15 -8.19 5.73 22.27
CA GLN A 15 -9.38 6.48 21.86
C GLN A 15 -9.25 6.88 20.38
N PRO A 16 -9.27 5.92 19.44
CA PRO A 16 -9.19 6.24 18.01
C PRO A 16 -10.34 7.14 17.60
N ARG A 17 -10.07 8.02 16.63
CA ARG A 17 -11.04 9.04 16.18
C ARG A 17 -12.29 8.44 15.53
N TYR A 18 -12.13 7.30 14.86
CA TYR A 18 -13.20 6.58 14.18
C TYR A 18 -13.35 5.18 14.79
N GLU A 19 -14.56 4.60 14.74
CA GLU A 19 -14.83 3.26 15.29
C GLU A 19 -14.04 2.15 14.56
N GLY A 20 -13.74 2.33 13.28
CA GLY A 20 -13.02 1.38 12.44
C GLY A 20 -11.94 2.01 11.56
N TRP A 21 -11.37 1.19 10.68
CA TRP A 21 -10.47 1.66 9.62
C TRP A 21 -11.26 2.47 8.59
N THR A 22 -10.72 3.61 8.20
CA THR A 22 -11.32 4.51 7.20
C THR A 22 -11.03 4.09 5.76
N ALA A 23 -10.10 3.15 5.57
CA ALA A 23 -9.74 2.58 4.29
C ALA A 23 -9.41 1.08 4.43
N PRO A 24 -9.67 0.28 3.38
CA PRO A 24 -9.21 -1.11 3.33
C PRO A 24 -7.67 -1.18 3.37
N PRO A 25 -7.08 -2.35 3.68
CA PRO A 25 -5.63 -2.51 3.62
C PRO A 25 -5.07 -2.19 2.24
N ILE A 26 -3.88 -1.59 2.20
CA ILE A 26 -3.25 -1.19 0.94
C ILE A 26 -2.93 -2.37 0.02
N ILE A 27 -2.69 -3.56 0.57
CA ILE A 27 -2.49 -4.82 -0.15
C ILE A 27 -3.33 -5.96 0.43
N PRO A 28 -3.75 -6.95 -0.38
CA PRO A 28 -4.52 -8.09 0.12
C PRO A 28 -3.70 -8.98 1.05
N GLY A 29 -4.38 -9.71 1.94
CA GLY A 29 -3.77 -10.77 2.77
C GLY A 29 -4.14 -10.70 4.25
N ASN A 30 -3.39 -11.46 5.06
CA ASN A 30 -3.70 -11.69 6.47
C ASN A 30 -3.15 -10.58 7.37
N TRP A 31 -3.89 -9.49 7.47
CA TRP A 31 -3.57 -8.38 8.35
C TRP A 31 -3.93 -8.67 9.80
N ARG A 32 -3.04 -8.29 10.72
CA ARG A 32 -3.26 -8.34 12.17
C ARG A 32 -3.26 -6.93 12.74
N ASN A 33 -4.36 -6.53 13.37
CA ASN A 33 -4.40 -5.27 14.12
C ASN A 33 -3.47 -5.36 15.35
N LEU A 34 -2.69 -4.30 15.57
CA LEU A 34 -1.94 -4.12 16.81
C LEU A 34 -2.78 -3.32 17.80
N SER A 35 -2.58 -3.56 19.10
CA SER A 35 -3.25 -2.82 20.17
C SER A 35 -2.37 -2.73 21.42
N GLY A 36 -2.72 -1.82 22.34
CA GLY A 36 -2.03 -1.65 23.61
C GLY A 36 -0.54 -1.37 23.44
N ASP A 37 0.28 -1.99 24.29
CA ASP A 37 1.72 -1.77 24.29
C ASP A 37 2.41 -2.23 23.00
N MET A 38 1.86 -3.24 22.30
CA MET A 38 2.43 -3.69 21.03
C MET A 38 2.32 -2.61 19.94
N ALA A 39 1.16 -1.98 19.81
CA ALA A 39 0.98 -0.88 18.87
C ALA A 39 1.88 0.30 19.23
N LEU A 40 1.94 0.65 20.52
CA LEU A 40 2.76 1.75 21.01
C LEU A 40 4.24 1.49 20.73
N SER A 41 4.78 0.33 21.09
CA SER A 41 6.19 0.01 20.90
C SER A 41 6.59 -0.01 19.42
N THR A 42 5.73 -0.55 18.55
CA THR A 42 5.97 -0.54 17.10
C THR A 42 6.03 0.87 16.54
N ILE A 43 5.07 1.73 16.90
CA ILE A 43 5.04 3.13 16.40
C ILE A 43 6.22 3.93 16.97
N MET A 44 6.59 3.69 18.24
CA MET A 44 7.76 4.34 18.85
C MET A 44 9.05 3.96 18.14
N ALA A 45 9.27 2.67 17.85
CA ALA A 45 10.45 2.20 17.12
C ALA A 45 10.53 2.83 15.71
N ILE A 46 9.39 2.93 15.00
CA ILE A 46 9.32 3.62 13.70
C ILE A 46 9.69 5.09 13.85
N CYS A 47 9.15 5.79 14.87
CA CYS A 47 9.43 7.21 15.07
C CYS A 47 10.89 7.47 15.45
N GLU A 48 11.51 6.59 16.24
CA GLU A 48 12.93 6.67 16.60
C GLU A 48 13.80 6.49 15.36
N TRP A 49 13.55 5.44 14.57
CA TRP A 49 14.27 5.21 13.32
C TRP A 49 14.12 6.39 12.33
N LEU A 50 12.93 6.97 12.20
CA LEU A 50 12.68 8.13 11.33
C LEU A 50 13.42 9.40 11.79
N GLU A 51 13.53 9.61 13.09
CA GLU A 51 14.26 10.74 13.66
C GLU A 51 15.77 10.59 13.38
N ASP A 52 16.32 9.39 13.53
CA ASP A 52 17.74 9.12 13.35
C ASP A 52 18.17 9.07 11.86
N GLU A 53 17.40 8.38 11.01
CA GLU A 53 17.81 8.06 9.62
C GLU A 53 17.24 9.02 8.56
N ARG A 54 16.23 9.82 8.91
CA ARG A 54 15.50 10.67 7.95
C ARG A 54 15.24 12.10 8.44
N ASP A 55 15.65 12.45 9.67
CA ASP A 55 15.34 13.72 10.36
C ASP A 55 13.82 14.05 10.35
N ILE A 56 12.97 13.01 10.30
CA ILE A 56 11.52 13.14 10.41
C ILE A 56 11.14 12.94 11.87
N ARG A 57 10.88 14.06 12.54
CA ARG A 57 10.53 14.03 13.97
C ARG A 57 9.04 13.87 14.16
N ASN A 58 8.66 13.13 15.19
CA ASN A 58 7.29 13.10 15.72
C ASN A 58 6.20 12.70 14.71
N LEU A 59 6.48 11.81 13.75
CA LEU A 59 5.49 11.32 12.78
C LEU A 59 4.14 10.99 13.43
N ALA A 60 4.16 10.22 14.52
CA ALA A 60 2.94 9.82 15.22
C ALA A 60 2.09 11.00 15.72
N ILE A 61 2.71 12.12 16.08
CA ILE A 61 2.04 13.31 16.60
C ILE A 61 1.59 14.21 15.45
N ASP A 62 2.50 14.49 14.52
CA ASP A 62 2.25 15.37 13.37
C ASP A 62 1.11 14.85 12.49
N TRP A 63 1.00 13.53 12.39
CA TRP A 63 -0.05 12.84 11.66
C TRP A 63 -1.15 12.26 12.56
N SER A 64 -1.12 12.51 13.88
CA SER A 64 -2.14 12.01 14.81
C SER A 64 -2.50 10.53 14.57
N VAL A 65 -1.47 9.68 14.60
CA VAL A 65 -1.60 8.23 14.40
C VAL A 65 -2.39 7.63 15.56
N ASP A 66 -3.39 6.81 15.25
CA ASP A 66 -4.27 6.23 16.27
C ASP A 66 -4.58 4.74 16.09
N ARG A 67 -4.13 4.11 15.00
CA ARG A 67 -4.21 2.65 14.80
C ARG A 67 -2.99 2.14 14.04
N ALA A 68 -2.66 0.88 14.26
CA ALA A 68 -1.67 0.16 13.48
C ALA A 68 -2.17 -1.25 13.15
N ARG A 69 -1.84 -1.73 11.95
CA ARG A 69 -1.95 -3.13 11.57
C ARG A 69 -0.68 -3.58 10.88
N VAL A 70 -0.43 -4.87 10.91
CA VAL A 70 0.77 -5.47 10.35
C VAL A 70 0.44 -6.67 9.48
N ARG A 71 1.28 -6.91 8.49
CA ARG A 71 1.22 -8.08 7.62
C ARG A 71 2.64 -8.48 7.23
N ASN A 72 2.95 -9.77 7.30
CA ASN A 72 4.23 -10.28 6.79
C ASN A 72 4.27 -10.18 5.27
N LEU A 73 5.41 -9.79 4.71
CA LEU A 73 5.65 -9.82 3.27
C LEU A 73 6.30 -11.15 2.93
N ALA A 74 5.68 -11.94 2.05
CA ALA A 74 6.27 -13.17 1.53
C ALA A 74 7.40 -12.86 0.54
N CYS A 75 7.35 -11.70 -0.10
CA CYS A 75 8.34 -11.24 -1.08
C CYS A 75 9.66 -10.74 -0.48
N TYR A 76 9.80 -10.69 0.84
CA TYR A 76 11.05 -10.38 1.52
C TYR A 76 11.21 -11.29 2.74
N GLU A 77 12.45 -11.67 3.05
CA GLU A 77 12.72 -12.48 4.24
C GLU A 77 12.45 -11.66 5.52
N ASP A 78 11.84 -12.30 6.52
CA ASP A 78 11.57 -11.75 7.87
C ASP A 78 11.07 -10.29 7.92
N THR A 79 10.29 -9.91 6.91
CA THR A 79 9.85 -8.52 6.71
C THR A 79 8.36 -8.36 6.99
N VAL A 80 8.03 -7.24 7.63
CA VAL A 80 6.66 -6.86 7.99
C VAL A 80 6.31 -5.52 7.35
N LEU A 81 5.18 -5.45 6.67
CA LEU A 81 4.53 -4.20 6.33
C LEU A 81 3.70 -3.73 7.52
N VAL A 82 4.03 -2.55 8.04
CA VAL A 82 3.26 -1.84 9.06
C VAL A 82 2.45 -0.74 8.39
N GLU A 83 1.16 -0.75 8.62
CA GLU A 83 0.26 0.30 8.14
C GLU A 83 -0.35 1.02 9.34
N LEU A 84 -0.27 2.35 9.31
CA LEU A 84 -0.71 3.25 10.35
C LEU A 84 -1.92 4.04 9.87
N ALA A 85 -3.03 3.99 10.62
CA ALA A 85 -4.13 4.92 10.41
C ALA A 85 -3.76 6.26 11.05
N ALA A 86 -3.90 7.32 10.27
CA ALA A 86 -3.45 8.65 10.64
C ALA A 86 -4.40 9.74 10.10
N HIS A 87 -4.19 10.97 10.54
CA HIS A 87 -5.02 12.13 10.23
C HIS A 87 -4.16 13.35 9.86
N ALA A 88 -4.32 13.86 8.62
CA ALA A 88 -3.72 15.12 8.19
C ALA A 88 -4.57 16.32 8.56
N GLY A 89 -3.92 17.41 8.99
CA GLY A 89 -4.52 18.75 9.10
C GLY A 89 -5.89 18.74 9.79
N TYR A 90 -6.92 19.21 9.09
CA TYR A 90 -8.33 19.27 9.53
C TYR A 90 -9.00 17.90 9.83
N GLY A 91 -8.24 16.87 10.20
CA GLY A 91 -8.72 15.55 10.57
C GLY A 91 -8.98 14.62 9.38
N ARG A 92 -8.39 14.90 8.22
CA ARG A 92 -8.54 14.06 7.03
C ARG A 92 -7.85 12.70 7.26
N PRO A 93 -8.59 11.58 7.26
CA PRO A 93 -8.00 10.28 7.52
C PRO A 93 -7.15 9.81 6.32
N GLY A 94 -6.15 8.99 6.62
CA GLY A 94 -5.30 8.35 5.62
C GLY A 94 -4.44 7.24 6.21
N LEU A 95 -3.61 6.65 5.34
CA LEU A 95 -2.74 5.53 5.67
C LEU A 95 -1.28 5.89 5.44
N ILE A 96 -0.42 5.61 6.42
CA ILE A 96 1.04 5.70 6.29
C ILE A 96 1.58 4.27 6.32
N ASN A 97 2.49 3.94 5.42
CA ASN A 97 3.01 2.58 5.27
C ASN A 97 4.53 2.56 5.49
N VAL A 98 4.99 1.59 6.28
CA VAL A 98 6.40 1.40 6.61
C VAL A 98 6.74 -0.06 6.47
N ILE A 99 7.76 -0.38 5.68
CA ILE A 99 8.34 -1.72 5.63
C ILE A 99 9.36 -1.81 6.77
N VAL A 100 9.28 -2.87 7.58
CA VAL A 100 10.14 -3.10 8.73
C VAL A 100 10.84 -4.44 8.58
N HIS A 101 12.16 -4.41 8.65
CA HIS A 101 13.07 -5.55 8.67
C HIS A 101 14.03 -5.41 9.87
N GLU A 102 14.76 -6.47 10.24
CA GLU A 102 15.72 -6.39 11.34
C GLU A 102 16.89 -5.45 11.05
N ASP A 103 17.31 -5.36 9.79
CA ASP A 103 18.43 -4.51 9.34
C ASP A 103 18.02 -3.05 9.05
N GLY A 104 16.73 -2.73 9.05
CA GLY A 104 16.27 -1.38 8.76
C GLY A 104 14.79 -1.26 8.42
N MET A 105 14.38 -0.04 8.09
CA MET A 105 13.00 0.25 7.70
C MET A 105 12.97 1.07 6.41
N ALA A 106 11.82 1.09 5.75
CA ALA A 106 11.55 1.96 4.61
C ALA A 106 10.20 2.66 4.78
N LEU A 107 10.23 3.97 5.00
CA LEU A 107 9.02 4.79 4.95
C LEU A 107 8.62 4.97 3.50
N LEU A 108 7.48 4.40 3.16
CA LEU A 108 6.98 4.45 1.82
C LEU A 108 6.42 5.87 1.55
N ASN A 109 6.86 6.51 0.45
CA ASN A 109 6.46 7.90 0.07
C ASN A 109 5.77 8.08 -1.31
N GLY A 110 5.45 6.98 -2.00
CA GLY A 110 4.72 6.92 -3.27
C GLY A 110 5.62 6.72 -4.47
N THR A 111 6.93 6.86 -4.29
CA THR A 111 7.92 6.68 -5.35
C THR A 111 8.38 5.23 -5.43
N SER A 112 8.74 4.78 -6.63
CA SER A 112 9.41 3.48 -6.82
C SER A 112 10.84 3.47 -6.28
N ALA A 113 11.47 4.64 -6.15
CA ALA A 113 12.86 4.76 -5.65
C ALA A 113 13.04 4.07 -4.30
N VAL A 114 12.09 4.23 -3.37
CA VAL A 114 12.15 3.59 -2.05
C VAL A 114 12.15 2.06 -2.14
N ILE A 115 11.35 1.49 -3.06
CA ILE A 115 11.32 0.03 -3.28
C ILE A 115 12.61 -0.44 -3.97
N HIS A 116 13.14 0.33 -4.91
CA HIS A 116 14.40 0.00 -5.57
C HIS A 116 15.61 0.05 -4.62
N GLU A 117 15.67 1.06 -3.75
CA GLU A 117 16.67 1.15 -2.68
C GLU A 117 16.54 -0.04 -1.73
N LEU A 118 15.31 -0.36 -1.29
CA LEU A 118 15.06 -1.55 -0.48
C LEU A 118 15.55 -2.83 -1.18
N ASN A 119 15.28 -3.01 -2.47
CA ASN A 119 15.72 -4.19 -3.22
C ASN A 119 17.24 -4.33 -3.33
N MET A 120 17.99 -3.22 -3.24
CA MET A 120 19.45 -3.26 -3.25
C MET A 120 20.00 -3.79 -1.94
N ASP A 121 19.40 -3.40 -0.82
CA ASP A 121 19.84 -3.79 0.53
C ASP A 121 19.27 -5.14 0.95
N LEU A 122 18.01 -5.40 0.59
CA LEU A 122 17.24 -6.61 0.86
C LEU A 122 16.59 -7.11 -0.44
N PRO A 123 17.27 -7.96 -1.22
CA PRO A 123 16.73 -8.46 -2.47
C PRO A 123 15.39 -9.18 -2.30
N PRO A 124 14.39 -8.93 -3.17
CA PRO A 124 13.10 -9.58 -3.05
C PRO A 124 13.20 -11.06 -3.39
N LEU A 125 12.50 -11.89 -2.62
CA LEU A 125 12.26 -13.29 -2.90
C LEU A 125 11.22 -13.39 -4.01
N LEU A 126 11.54 -14.06 -5.12
CA LEU A 126 10.69 -14.13 -6.33
C LEU A 126 10.61 -15.54 -6.92
N GLU A 127 10.98 -16.57 -6.15
CA GLU A 127 11.11 -17.95 -6.61
C GLU A 127 9.74 -18.62 -6.84
N THR A 128 8.76 -18.30 -6.00
CA THR A 128 7.41 -18.89 -6.05
C THR A 128 6.36 -17.91 -6.53
N HIS A 129 5.26 -18.45 -7.09
CA HIS A 129 4.08 -17.67 -7.46
C HIS A 129 3.60 -16.77 -6.32
N HIS A 130 3.53 -17.30 -5.10
CA HIS A 130 3.06 -16.55 -3.94
C HIS A 130 3.93 -15.33 -3.64
N GLN A 131 5.25 -15.47 -3.70
CA GLN A 131 6.18 -14.38 -3.44
C GLN A 131 6.14 -13.32 -4.55
N ARG A 132 6.12 -13.73 -5.82
CA ARG A 132 5.99 -12.81 -6.96
C ARG A 132 4.69 -12.03 -6.95
N LEU A 133 3.57 -12.69 -6.66
CA LEU A 133 2.27 -12.04 -6.57
C LEU A 133 2.21 -11.07 -5.38
N ASP A 134 2.83 -11.42 -4.25
CA ASP A 134 2.93 -10.53 -3.10
C ASP A 134 3.75 -9.27 -3.42
N TYR A 135 4.89 -9.46 -4.10
CA TYR A 135 5.73 -8.36 -4.58
C TYR A 135 4.98 -7.46 -5.58
N LEU A 136 4.27 -8.05 -6.54
CA LEU A 136 3.47 -7.32 -7.53
C LEU A 136 2.41 -6.46 -6.83
N HIS A 137 1.68 -7.03 -5.87
CA HIS A 137 0.69 -6.28 -5.09
C HIS A 137 1.31 -5.13 -4.31
N LEU A 138 2.46 -5.35 -3.66
CA LEU A 138 3.20 -4.30 -2.96
C LEU A 138 3.60 -3.17 -3.92
N PHE A 139 4.24 -3.52 -5.04
CA PHE A 139 4.72 -2.54 -6.01
C PHE A 139 3.58 -1.70 -6.60
N MET A 140 2.53 -2.36 -7.11
CA MET A 140 1.41 -1.68 -7.77
C MET A 140 0.62 -0.78 -6.81
N ASN A 141 0.29 -1.30 -5.62
CA ASN A 141 -0.47 -0.52 -4.64
C ASN A 141 0.36 0.57 -3.95
N TRP A 142 1.64 0.73 -4.30
CA TRP A 142 2.49 1.75 -3.73
C TRP A 142 2.93 2.82 -4.72
N VAL A 143 3.46 2.39 -5.86
CA VAL A 143 4.09 3.28 -6.84
C VAL A 143 3.02 4.15 -7.49
N HIS A 144 3.13 5.46 -7.27
CA HIS A 144 2.30 6.47 -7.91
C HIS A 144 2.90 6.86 -9.25
N ALA A 145 2.09 6.80 -10.29
CA ALA A 145 2.32 7.46 -11.57
C ALA A 145 1.54 8.79 -11.63
N SER A 146 1.31 9.33 -12.83
CA SER A 146 0.68 10.65 -13.00
C SER A 146 -0.75 10.73 -12.45
N GLU A 147 -1.51 9.63 -12.52
CA GLU A 147 -2.92 9.56 -12.10
C GLU A 147 -3.10 8.77 -10.78
N GLY A 148 -2.06 8.72 -9.95
CA GLY A 148 -2.07 7.99 -8.69
C GLY A 148 -1.50 6.58 -8.81
N ARG A 149 -1.97 5.66 -7.96
CA ARG A 149 -1.45 4.29 -7.85
C ARG A 149 -2.15 3.36 -8.84
N PHE A 150 -1.47 2.29 -9.22
CA PHE A 150 -2.12 1.18 -9.90
C PHE A 150 -2.81 0.31 -8.85
N GLN A 151 -4.13 0.34 -8.80
CA GLN A 151 -4.89 -0.36 -7.76
C GLN A 151 -5.45 -1.66 -8.32
N PRO A 152 -4.87 -2.85 -8.00
CA PRO A 152 -5.44 -4.12 -8.38
C PRO A 152 -6.85 -4.27 -7.80
N VAL A 153 -7.75 -4.82 -8.61
CA VAL A 153 -9.16 -5.02 -8.26
C VAL A 153 -9.57 -6.43 -8.63
N ALA A 154 -9.76 -7.29 -7.63
CA ALA A 154 -10.13 -8.69 -7.85
C ALA A 154 -11.65 -8.92 -7.74
N ALA A 155 -12.37 -8.05 -7.05
CA ALA A 155 -13.78 -8.23 -6.71
C ALA A 155 -14.58 -6.92 -6.75
N GLN A 156 -15.90 -7.04 -6.89
CA GLN A 156 -16.79 -5.89 -7.05
C GLN A 156 -16.80 -5.00 -5.79
N GLU A 157 -16.70 -5.61 -4.61
CA GLU A 157 -16.65 -4.90 -3.33
C GLU A 157 -15.42 -3.98 -3.24
N GLU A 158 -14.28 -4.44 -3.75
CA GLU A 158 -13.05 -3.66 -3.80
C GLU A 158 -13.16 -2.48 -4.78
N LEU A 159 -13.86 -2.68 -5.90
CA LEU A 159 -14.12 -1.60 -6.86
C LEU A 159 -15.07 -0.56 -6.27
N GLN A 160 -16.17 -1.00 -5.67
CA GLN A 160 -17.19 -0.12 -5.07
C GLN A 160 -16.62 0.76 -3.95
N ALA A 161 -15.68 0.23 -3.14
CA ALA A 161 -14.99 1.01 -2.11
C ALA A 161 -14.22 2.22 -2.68
N ARG A 162 -13.84 2.18 -3.96
CA ARG A 162 -13.07 3.23 -4.65
C ARG A 162 -13.94 4.15 -5.51
N LEU A 163 -15.18 3.76 -5.83
CA LEU A 163 -16.10 4.52 -6.68
C LEU A 163 -17.02 5.47 -5.90
N LEU A 164 -17.21 6.68 -6.41
CA LEU A 164 -18.33 7.53 -5.99
C LEU A 164 -19.67 6.82 -6.26
N PRO A 165 -20.76 7.16 -5.54
CA PRO A 165 -22.05 6.48 -5.66
C PRO A 165 -22.56 6.33 -7.10
N GLU A 166 -22.31 7.34 -7.95
CA GLU A 166 -22.73 7.37 -9.35
C GLU A 166 -21.96 6.36 -10.22
N GLY A 167 -20.74 5.99 -9.83
CA GLY A 167 -19.92 5.02 -10.55
C GLY A 167 -20.32 3.56 -10.28
N ILE A 168 -21.05 3.29 -9.19
CA ILE A 168 -21.38 1.92 -8.76
C ILE A 168 -22.24 1.19 -9.81
N GLU A 169 -23.25 1.87 -10.37
CA GLU A 169 -24.12 1.28 -11.39
C GLU A 169 -23.39 1.07 -12.71
N VAL A 170 -22.56 2.03 -13.12
CA VAL A 170 -21.74 1.95 -14.35
C VAL A 170 -20.80 0.75 -14.30
N ALA A 171 -20.18 0.50 -13.14
CA ALA A 171 -19.21 -0.56 -12.96
C ALA A 171 -19.81 -1.90 -12.50
N ALA A 172 -21.14 -2.01 -12.35
CA ALA A 172 -21.79 -3.17 -11.73
C ALA A 172 -21.56 -4.51 -12.46
N HIS A 173 -21.25 -4.44 -13.76
CA HIS A 173 -21.02 -5.59 -14.62
C HIS A 173 -19.60 -5.62 -15.21
N ALA A 174 -18.66 -4.90 -14.60
CA ALA A 174 -17.26 -4.96 -15.00
C ALA A 174 -16.72 -6.39 -14.88
N ASP A 175 -16.00 -6.87 -15.90
CA ASP A 175 -15.36 -8.18 -15.88
C ASP A 175 -14.05 -8.10 -15.09
N LEU A 176 -14.17 -8.20 -13.76
CA LEU A 176 -13.06 -8.12 -12.82
C LEU A 176 -12.36 -9.47 -12.69
N SER A 177 -11.03 -9.41 -12.65
CA SER A 177 -10.21 -10.59 -12.43
C SER A 177 -9.04 -10.28 -11.48
N PRO A 178 -8.76 -11.17 -10.50
CA PRO A 178 -7.50 -11.09 -9.77
C PRO A 178 -6.33 -11.26 -10.74
N PHE A 179 -5.12 -10.93 -10.28
CA PHE A 179 -3.91 -11.26 -11.03
C PHE A 179 -3.70 -12.76 -11.07
N ILE A 180 -3.70 -13.31 -12.29
CA ILE A 180 -3.45 -14.72 -12.58
C ILE A 180 -2.12 -14.80 -13.34
N GLU A 181 -1.24 -15.69 -12.89
CA GLU A 181 0.02 -15.95 -13.58
C GLU A 181 -0.24 -16.62 -14.93
N ILE A 182 0.38 -16.10 -15.98
CA ILE A 182 0.38 -16.68 -17.32
C ILE A 182 1.82 -16.97 -17.75
N GLU A 183 1.98 -17.88 -18.71
CA GLU A 183 3.30 -18.21 -19.22
C GLU A 183 3.92 -16.96 -19.89
N PRO A 184 5.15 -16.57 -19.48
CA PRO A 184 5.84 -15.48 -20.13
C PRO A 184 6.23 -15.87 -21.57
N GLU A 185 6.24 -14.89 -22.47
CA GLU A 185 6.79 -15.10 -23.80
C GLU A 185 8.30 -15.39 -23.69
N GLU A 186 8.80 -16.39 -24.43
CA GLU A 186 10.16 -16.95 -24.29
C GLU A 186 11.29 -15.89 -24.38
N GLU A 187 11.05 -14.75 -25.01
CA GLU A 187 12.06 -13.71 -25.26
C GLU A 187 12.20 -12.66 -24.14
N THR A 188 11.28 -12.64 -23.17
CA THR A 188 11.13 -11.49 -22.25
C THR A 188 12.11 -11.47 -21.07
N LYS A 189 12.78 -12.59 -20.75
CA LYS A 189 13.56 -12.76 -19.49
C LYS A 189 12.75 -12.49 -18.21
N ALA A 190 11.43 -12.30 -18.30
CA ALA A 190 10.57 -12.14 -17.15
C ALA A 190 10.52 -13.45 -16.36
N LEU A 191 10.40 -13.34 -15.04
CA LEU A 191 10.16 -14.49 -14.17
C LEU A 191 8.71 -14.99 -14.29
N ALA A 192 7.77 -14.07 -14.51
CA ALA A 192 6.36 -14.37 -14.70
C ALA A 192 5.65 -13.18 -15.37
N HIS A 193 4.59 -13.50 -16.09
CA HIS A 193 3.59 -12.52 -16.51
C HIS A 193 2.31 -12.71 -15.68
N TYR A 194 1.61 -11.62 -15.38
CA TYR A 194 0.36 -11.63 -14.65
C TYR A 194 -0.71 -10.84 -15.40
N THR A 195 -1.87 -11.44 -15.63
CA THR A 195 -3.03 -10.74 -16.17
C THR A 195 -4.06 -10.49 -15.08
N GLY A 196 -4.52 -9.25 -14.93
CA GLY A 196 -5.45 -8.88 -13.87
C GLY A 196 -6.13 -7.56 -14.14
N THR A 197 -7.10 -7.21 -13.29
CA THR A 197 -7.83 -5.95 -13.41
C THR A 197 -7.23 -4.87 -12.53
N VAL A 198 -7.06 -3.67 -13.08
CA VAL A 198 -6.40 -2.54 -12.42
C VAL A 198 -7.25 -1.29 -12.59
N LEU A 199 -7.50 -0.57 -11.49
CA LEU A 199 -8.02 0.79 -11.52
C LEU A 199 -6.83 1.76 -11.50
N TYR A 200 -6.75 2.64 -12.50
CA TYR A 200 -5.72 3.68 -12.60
C TYR A 200 -6.37 4.99 -13.06
N GLY A 201 -6.19 6.06 -12.29
CA GLY A 201 -6.98 7.28 -12.45
C GLY A 201 -8.48 6.99 -12.40
N CYS A 202 -9.21 7.40 -13.44
CA CYS A 202 -10.64 7.15 -13.61
C CYS A 202 -10.97 5.98 -14.56
N SER A 203 -10.00 5.12 -14.89
CA SER A 203 -10.17 4.05 -15.86
C SER A 203 -9.83 2.69 -15.28
N LEU A 204 -10.60 1.68 -15.70
CA LEU A 204 -10.42 0.29 -15.34
C LEU A 204 -9.82 -0.45 -16.55
N PHE A 205 -8.73 -1.17 -16.31
CA PHE A 205 -7.99 -1.88 -17.34
C PHE A 205 -7.90 -3.36 -17.03
N ARG A 206 -7.84 -4.18 -18.08
CA ARG A 206 -7.22 -5.50 -18.03
C ARG A 206 -5.75 -5.30 -18.38
N ALA A 207 -4.87 -5.44 -17.40
CA ALA A 207 -3.44 -5.20 -17.57
C ALA A 207 -2.66 -6.51 -17.56
N VAL A 208 -1.60 -6.56 -18.37
CA VAL A 208 -0.58 -7.60 -18.34
C VAL A 208 0.71 -7.01 -17.75
N MET A 209 1.13 -7.57 -16.63
CA MET A 209 2.30 -7.14 -15.88
C MET A 209 3.41 -8.19 -16.01
N ALA A 210 4.64 -7.76 -16.31
CA ALA A 210 5.82 -8.61 -16.26
C ALA A 210 6.62 -8.33 -14.98
N VAL A 211 6.96 -9.40 -14.26
CA VAL A 211 7.86 -9.34 -13.09
C VAL A 211 9.21 -9.91 -13.49
N PHE A 212 10.26 -9.12 -13.35
CA PHE A 212 11.62 -9.46 -13.73
C PHE A 212 12.47 -9.79 -12.49
N PRO A 213 13.66 -10.40 -12.69
CA PRO A 213 14.65 -10.49 -11.64
C PRO A 213 14.95 -9.12 -11.00
N GLN A 214 15.36 -9.13 -9.72
CA GLN A 214 15.63 -7.91 -8.93
C GLN A 214 14.40 -7.00 -8.68
N GLY A 215 13.19 -7.47 -9.00
CA GLY A 215 11.96 -6.76 -8.67
C GLY A 215 11.62 -5.60 -9.60
N ILE A 216 12.12 -5.63 -10.84
CA ILE A 216 11.60 -4.72 -11.88
C ILE A 216 10.19 -5.20 -12.28
N VAL A 217 9.25 -4.26 -12.39
CA VAL A 217 7.87 -4.52 -12.81
C VAL A 217 7.55 -3.61 -14.00
N GLU A 218 7.05 -4.19 -15.07
CA GLU A 218 6.62 -3.46 -16.26
C GLU A 218 5.18 -3.84 -16.61
N MET A 219 4.42 -2.87 -17.10
CA MET A 219 3.16 -3.12 -17.78
C MET A 219 3.47 -3.32 -19.25
N ILE A 220 3.20 -4.50 -19.79
CA ILE A 220 3.56 -4.87 -21.16
C ILE A 220 2.38 -4.80 -22.12
N ASP A 221 1.16 -4.85 -21.59
CA ASP A 221 -0.09 -4.71 -22.36
C ASP A 221 -1.22 -4.20 -21.46
N ASP A 222 -2.16 -3.46 -22.03
CA ASP A 222 -3.38 -3.04 -21.35
C ASP A 222 -4.58 -2.86 -22.30
N ASP A 223 -5.75 -3.33 -21.83
CA ASP A 223 -7.03 -3.14 -22.50
C ASP A 223 -7.97 -2.35 -21.59
N VAL A 224 -8.51 -1.25 -22.09
CA VAL A 224 -9.50 -0.46 -21.35
C VAL A 224 -10.81 -1.25 -21.26
N LEU A 225 -11.25 -1.56 -20.03
CA LEU A 225 -12.55 -2.17 -19.76
C LEU A 225 -13.63 -1.10 -19.60
N LEU A 226 -13.34 -0.06 -18.83
CA LEU A 226 -14.22 1.08 -18.56
C LEU A 226 -13.36 2.35 -18.42
N ALA A 227 -13.90 3.48 -18.85
CA ALA A 227 -13.25 4.78 -18.75
C ALA A 227 -14.19 5.81 -18.12
N GLU A 228 -13.62 6.92 -17.65
CA GLU A 228 -14.36 8.05 -17.06
C GLU A 228 -15.24 7.65 -15.85
N LEU A 229 -14.78 6.66 -15.08
CA LEU A 229 -15.46 6.22 -13.87
C LEU A 229 -15.41 7.33 -12.81
N PRO A 230 -16.55 7.64 -12.16
CA PRO A 230 -16.58 8.47 -10.96
C PRO A 230 -15.85 7.76 -9.81
N VAL A 231 -14.56 8.05 -9.64
CA VAL A 231 -13.70 7.49 -8.58
C VAL A 231 -13.51 8.50 -7.46
N ARG A 232 -13.30 8.00 -6.24
CA ARG A 232 -12.73 8.82 -5.16
C ARG A 232 -11.30 9.12 -5.52
N GLU A 233 -10.94 10.40 -5.56
CA GLU A 233 -9.56 10.79 -5.81
C GLU A 233 -8.66 10.28 -4.69
N GLU A 234 -7.50 9.75 -5.04
CA GLU A 234 -6.44 9.49 -4.08
C GLU A 234 -5.28 10.43 -4.29
N GLY A 235 -4.61 10.79 -3.21
CA GLY A 235 -3.39 11.56 -3.31
C GLY A 235 -2.51 11.39 -2.09
N LEU A 236 -1.33 11.97 -2.17
CA LEU A 236 -0.37 12.01 -1.08
C LEU A 236 -0.43 13.35 -0.36
N ILE A 237 -0.42 13.30 0.97
CA ILE A 237 -0.02 14.42 1.81
C ILE A 237 1.16 13.89 2.60
N GLY A 238 2.38 14.37 2.31
CA GLY A 238 3.60 13.77 2.84
C GLY A 238 3.66 12.26 2.51
N PRO A 239 3.97 11.37 3.48
CA PRO A 239 3.97 9.92 3.27
C PRO A 239 2.57 9.28 3.36
N MET A 240 1.53 10.08 3.65
CA MET A 240 0.19 9.55 3.89
C MET A 240 -0.64 9.53 2.61
N ILE A 241 -1.20 8.36 2.30
CA ILE A 241 -2.22 8.19 1.26
C ILE A 241 -3.56 8.63 1.85
N VAL A 242 -4.22 9.58 1.17
CA VAL A 242 -5.55 10.07 1.53
C VAL A 242 -6.53 9.88 0.38
N SER A 243 -7.74 9.44 0.69
CA SER A 243 -8.86 9.46 -0.26
C SER A 243 -9.64 10.77 -0.08
N ARG A 244 -10.03 11.38 -1.20
CA ARG A 244 -10.82 12.61 -1.28
C ARG A 244 -12.15 12.26 -1.95
N ASN A 245 -13.23 12.77 -1.38
CA ASN A 245 -14.54 12.78 -2.00
C ASN A 245 -14.63 13.88 -3.04
#